data_AF-A0AAW2DFI2-F1
#
_entry.id   AF-A0AAW2DFI2-F1
#
_cell.length_a   1.000
_cell.length_b   1.000
_cell.length_c   1.000
_cell.angle_alpha   90.00
_cell.angle_beta   90.00
_cell.angle_gamma   90.00
#
_symmetry.space_group_name_H-M   'P 1'
#
loop_
_entity.id
_entity.type
_entity.pdbx_description
1 polymer ?
#
loop_
_entity_poly.entity_id
_entity_poly.type
_entity_poly.pdbx_seq_one_letter_code
_entity_poly.pdbx_strand_id
1 'polypeptide(L)'
;MELPPGVKFRPNDTEIVLYYLLNKVQGNPIFEDSMNVIADCDVFGDPSTWMKIFQETHMDRVYFYTKLKKKNKHVERSTHSARSQKDEELYDNSKTIHYGSKRSFSFVAKNGFNDHE
;
A
#
# COMPACT_ATOMS: atom_id res chain seq x y z
N MET A 1 -5.87 -9.36 -13.95
CA MET A 1 -7.27 -8.92 -14.13
C MET A 1 -7.26 -7.74 -15.09
N GLU A 2 -8.05 -7.78 -16.15
CA GLU A 2 -8.35 -6.59 -16.94
C GLU A 2 -9.72 -6.06 -16.48
N LEU A 3 -9.73 -4.87 -15.88
CA LEU A 3 -10.98 -4.16 -15.58
C LEU A 3 -11.59 -3.68 -16.90
N PRO A 4 -12.93 -3.57 -17.00
CA PRO A 4 -13.57 -2.97 -18.16
C PRO A 4 -12.97 -1.58 -18.46
N PRO A 5 -12.84 -1.18 -19.74
CA PRO A 5 -12.32 0.13 -20.10
C PRO A 5 -13.04 1.26 -19.33
N GLY A 6 -12.26 2.12 -18.67
CA GLY A 6 -12.78 3.23 -17.87
C GLY A 6 -13.01 2.93 -16.39
N VAL A 7 -13.01 1.66 -15.96
CA VAL A 7 -13.09 1.29 -14.55
C VAL A 7 -11.69 1.27 -13.93
N LYS A 8 -11.51 1.99 -12.82
CA LYS A 8 -10.24 2.04 -12.08
C LYS A 8 -10.46 1.68 -10.62
N PHE A 9 -9.55 0.89 -10.07
CA PHE A 9 -9.52 0.62 -8.64
C PHE A 9 -9.05 1.86 -7.88
N ARG A 10 -9.99 2.55 -7.22
CA ARG A 10 -9.75 3.80 -6.47
C ARG A 10 -10.53 3.82 -5.15
N PRO A 11 -10.21 2.90 -4.22
CA PRO A 11 -10.91 2.84 -2.95
C PRO A 11 -10.62 4.07 -2.08
N ASN A 12 -11.57 4.44 -1.24
CA ASN A 12 -11.39 5.44 -0.19
C ASN A 12 -10.76 4.82 1.08
N ASP A 13 -10.40 5.65 2.06
CA ASP A 13 -9.73 5.20 3.29
C ASP A 13 -10.56 4.17 4.08
N THR A 14 -11.87 4.38 4.17
CA THR A 14 -12.77 3.44 4.84
C THR A 14 -12.79 2.10 4.11
N GLU A 15 -12.84 2.13 2.78
CA GLU A 15 -12.83 0.91 1.99
C GLU A 15 -11.52 0.14 2.14
N ILE A 16 -10.38 0.82 1.98
CA ILE A 16 -9.05 0.22 2.13
C ILE A 16 -8.90 -0.45 3.50
N VAL A 17 -9.31 0.22 4.58
CA VAL A 17 -9.09 -0.31 5.93
C VAL A 17 -10.10 -1.39 6.29
N LEU A 18 -11.40 -1.14 6.12
CA LEU A 18 -12.45 -2.02 6.64
C LEU A 18 -12.77 -3.19 5.70
N TYR A 19 -12.72 -2.99 4.38
CA TYR A 19 -13.06 -4.05 3.43
C TYR A 19 -11.84 -4.82 2.92
N TYR A 20 -10.70 -4.17 2.71
CA TYR A 20 -9.49 -4.83 2.19
C TYR A 20 -8.57 -5.30 3.32
N LEU A 21 -8.04 -4.37 4.12
CA LEU A 21 -7.01 -4.70 5.11
C LEU A 21 -7.56 -5.56 6.26
N LEU A 22 -8.70 -5.19 6.85
CA LEU A 22 -9.28 -5.91 7.98
C LEU A 22 -9.62 -7.36 7.61
N ASN A 23 -10.25 -7.57 6.46
CA ASN A 23 -10.58 -8.93 6.01
C ASN A 23 -9.32 -9.75 5.70
N LYS A 24 -8.27 -9.15 5.11
CA LYS A 24 -6.98 -9.83 4.90
C LYS A 24 -6.35 -10.27 6.22
N VAL A 25 -6.44 -9.44 7.26
CA VAL A 25 -5.94 -9.76 8.61
C VAL A 25 -6.77 -10.85 9.29
N GLN A 26 -8.08 -10.83 9.11
CA GLN A 26 -9.00 -11.82 9.69
C GLN A 26 -9.01 -13.16 8.94
N GLY A 27 -8.42 -13.21 7.73
CA GLY A 27 -8.45 -14.39 6.87
C GLY A 27 -9.81 -14.60 6.18
N ASN A 28 -10.64 -13.55 6.11
CA ASN A 28 -11.91 -13.62 5.42
C ASN A 28 -11.67 -13.57 3.90
N PRO A 29 -12.36 -14.40 3.10
CA PRO A 29 -12.29 -14.30 1.65
C PRO A 29 -12.89 -12.94 1.21
N ILE A 30 -12.08 -12.10 0.57
CA ILE A 30 -12.52 -10.78 0.07
C ILE A 30 -13.00 -10.90 -1.38
N PHE A 31 -12.28 -11.69 -2.17
CA PHE A 31 -12.53 -11.98 -3.56
C PHE A 31 -12.09 -13.42 -3.85
N GLU A 32 -12.54 -14.00 -4.96
CA GLU A 32 -11.82 -15.12 -5.56
C GLU A 32 -10.38 -14.68 -5.85
N ASP A 33 -9.38 -15.56 -5.71
CA ASP A 33 -7.96 -15.19 -5.85
C ASP A 33 -7.65 -14.52 -7.20
N SER A 34 -8.44 -14.83 -8.24
CA SER A 34 -8.39 -14.23 -9.59
C SER A 34 -8.84 -12.77 -9.64
N MET A 35 -9.56 -12.31 -8.62
CA MET A 35 -10.17 -10.97 -8.53
C MET A 35 -9.47 -10.04 -7.53
N ASN A 36 -8.41 -10.50 -6.86
CA ASN A 36 -7.69 -9.64 -5.92
C ASN A 36 -6.81 -8.61 -6.65
N VAL A 37 -7.17 -7.33 -6.49
CA VAL A 37 -6.46 -6.17 -7.07
C VAL A 37 -5.29 -5.67 -6.21
N ILE A 38 -5.11 -6.21 -5.00
CA ILE A 38 -4.03 -5.84 -4.07
C ILE A 38 -3.06 -7.03 -3.92
N ALA A 39 -1.83 -6.86 -4.37
CA ALA A 39 -0.80 -7.90 -4.32
C ALA A 39 -0.03 -7.91 -2.98
N ASP A 40 0.44 -9.07 -2.54
CA ASP A 40 1.42 -9.15 -1.46
C ASP A 40 2.81 -8.75 -2.01
N CYS A 41 3.44 -7.72 -1.42
CA CYS A 41 4.76 -7.24 -1.82
C CYS A 41 5.55 -6.66 -0.63
N ASP A 42 6.83 -7.01 -0.51
CA ASP A 42 7.74 -6.37 0.45
C ASP A 42 8.19 -5.01 -0.09
N VAL A 43 7.38 -3.96 0.13
CA VAL A 43 7.69 -2.59 -0.31
C VAL A 43 8.90 -1.99 0.41
N PHE A 44 9.36 -2.62 1.50
CA PHE A 44 10.57 -2.23 2.24
C PHE A 44 11.78 -3.11 1.90
N GLY A 45 11.66 -4.01 0.93
CA GLY A 45 12.74 -4.84 0.39
C GLY A 45 13.46 -4.18 -0.78
N ASP A 46 13.75 -4.96 -1.82
CA ASP A 46 14.35 -4.47 -3.05
C ASP A 46 13.34 -3.61 -3.86
N PRO A 47 13.63 -2.31 -4.12
CA PRO A 47 12.76 -1.44 -4.90
C PRO A 47 12.41 -1.96 -6.29
N SER A 48 13.29 -2.76 -6.91
CA SER A 48 13.05 -3.34 -8.24
C SER A 48 11.75 -4.15 -8.32
N THR A 49 11.34 -4.76 -7.20
CA THR A 49 10.18 -5.66 -7.13
C THR A 49 8.86 -4.92 -7.37
N TRP A 50 8.62 -3.81 -6.66
CA TRP A 50 7.40 -3.03 -6.82
C TRP A 50 7.48 -2.04 -8.00
N MET A 51 8.69 -1.60 -8.38
CA MET A 51 8.88 -0.76 -9.57
C MET A 51 8.48 -1.48 -10.85
N LYS A 52 8.87 -2.75 -10.99
CA LYS A 52 8.47 -3.58 -12.13
C LYS A 52 6.94 -3.68 -12.28
N ILE A 53 6.21 -3.81 -11.17
CA ILE A 53 4.74 -3.86 -11.17
C ILE A 53 4.14 -2.54 -11.68
N PHE A 54 4.69 -1.39 -11.28
CA PHE A 54 4.26 -0.10 -11.82
C PHE A 54 4.52 0.01 -13.33
N GLN A 55 5.68 -0.43 -13.80
CA GLN A 55 6.06 -0.39 -15.21
C GLN A 55 5.16 -1.29 -16.07
N GLU A 56 4.85 -2.50 -15.60
CA GLU A 56 4.04 -3.49 -16.34
C GLU A 56 2.55 -3.17 -16.35
N THR A 57 2.02 -2.55 -15.28
CA THR A 57 0.58 -2.30 -15.16
C THR A 57 0.13 -1.02 -15.85
N HIS A 58 1.04 -0.08 -16.14
CA HIS A 58 0.75 1.26 -16.67
C HIS A 58 -0.32 2.02 -15.85
N MET A 59 -0.49 1.67 -14.57
CA MET A 59 -1.46 2.29 -13.67
C MET A 59 -0.86 3.55 -13.01
N ASP A 60 -1.72 4.51 -12.68
CA ASP A 60 -1.31 5.72 -11.94
C ASP A 60 -1.09 5.42 -10.44
N ARG A 61 -1.64 4.31 -9.93
CA ARG A 61 -1.57 3.86 -8.54
C ARG A 61 -1.63 2.34 -8.47
N VAL A 62 -0.83 1.74 -7.61
CA VAL A 62 -0.91 0.32 -7.26
C VAL A 62 -0.99 0.17 -5.74
N TYR A 63 -1.54 -0.95 -5.29
CA TYR A 63 -1.81 -1.21 -3.88
C TYR A 63 -1.16 -2.53 -3.47
N PHE A 64 -0.48 -2.53 -2.32
CA PHE A 64 0.21 -3.70 -1.80
C PHE A 64 -0.16 -4.00 -0.36
N TYR A 65 -0.28 -5.28 -0.03
CA TYR A 65 -0.13 -5.76 1.33
C TYR A 65 1.35 -5.93 1.63
N THR A 66 1.78 -5.38 2.76
CA THR A 66 3.18 -5.51 3.18
C THR A 66 3.29 -5.80 4.66
N LYS A 67 4.26 -6.64 5.03
CA LYS A 67 4.54 -6.95 6.42
C LYS A 67 5.44 -5.87 7.00
N LEU A 68 4.98 -5.23 8.08
CA LEU A 68 5.80 -4.27 8.81
C LEU A 68 6.94 -5.02 9.54
N LYS A 69 8.19 -4.74 9.17
CA LYS A 69 9.37 -5.27 9.87
C LYS A 69 9.58 -4.44 11.14
N LYS A 70 9.49 -5.05 12.32
CA LYS A 70 9.78 -4.37 13.59
C LYS A 70 11.26 -4.55 13.94
N LYS A 71 11.94 -3.46 14.28
CA LYS A 71 13.24 -3.46 14.95
C LYS A 71 13.09 -2.70 16.26
N ASN A 72 13.03 -3.43 17.36
CA ASN A 72 12.76 -2.91 18.71
C ASN A 72 11.40 -2.17 18.76
N LYS A 73 11.35 -0.98 19.41
CA LYS A 73 10.15 -0.13 19.50
C LYS A 73 9.80 0.60 18.19
N HIS A 74 10.58 0.40 17.11
CA HIS A 74 10.38 1.08 15.83
C HIS A 74 10.09 0.09 14.70
N VAL A 75 9.25 0.51 13.76
CA VAL A 75 9.09 -0.19 12.49
C VAL A 75 10.26 0.20 11.59
N GLU A 76 11.07 -0.77 11.24
CA GLU A 76 12.17 -0.61 10.30
C GLU A 76 11.61 -0.51 8.89
N ARG A 77 11.78 0.66 8.28
CA ARG A 77 11.34 0.98 6.93
C ARG A 77 12.58 1.29 6.09
N SER A 78 13.48 0.32 6.00
CA SER A 78 14.80 0.46 5.38
C SER A 78 14.72 0.35 3.85
N THR A 79 13.90 1.18 3.21
CA THR A 79 13.96 1.40 1.75
C THR A 79 14.36 2.84 1.51
N HIS A 80 15.67 3.09 1.53
CA HIS A 80 16.24 4.40 1.21
C HIS A 80 15.66 5.53 2.08
N SER A 81 16.05 6.77 1.82
CA SER A 81 15.68 7.93 2.65
C SER A 81 14.20 8.34 2.44
N ALA A 82 13.26 7.56 2.98
CA ALA A 82 11.85 7.92 2.99
C ALA A 82 11.56 8.96 4.09
N ARG A 83 10.98 10.11 3.71
CA ARG A 83 10.51 11.10 4.69
C ARG A 83 9.06 10.79 5.07
N SER A 84 8.82 10.55 6.36
CA SER A 84 7.49 10.28 6.91
C SER A 84 6.79 11.59 7.26
N GLN A 85 5.51 11.71 6.92
CA GLN A 85 4.62 12.69 7.51
C GLN A 85 4.03 12.17 8.84
N LYS A 86 3.27 13.02 9.53
CA LYS A 86 2.54 12.65 10.76
C LYS A 86 1.46 11.62 10.44
N ASP A 87 1.15 10.75 11.40
CA ASP A 87 -0.01 9.89 11.31
C ASP A 87 -1.30 10.71 11.29
N GLU A 88 -2.21 10.32 10.40
CA GLU A 88 -3.59 10.78 10.38
C GLU A 88 -4.47 9.63 10.89
N GLU A 89 -5.23 9.90 11.95
CA GLU A 89 -6.20 8.97 12.51
C GLU A 89 -7.47 8.97 11.66
N LEU A 90 -8.01 7.78 11.40
CA LEU A 90 -9.18 7.57 10.58
C LEU A 90 -10.36 7.18 11.47
N TYR A 91 -11.44 7.93 11.34
CA TYR A 91 -12.66 7.72 12.09
C TYR A 91 -13.84 7.53 11.16
N ASP A 92 -14.85 6.83 11.65
CA ASP A 92 -16.15 6.76 10.99
C ASP A 92 -16.76 8.16 10.79
N ASN A 93 -17.85 8.24 10.01
CA ASN A 93 -18.48 9.52 9.69
C ASN A 93 -18.95 10.30 10.94
N SER A 94 -19.27 9.60 12.04
CA SER A 94 -19.66 10.24 13.30
C SER A 94 -18.48 10.73 14.13
N LYS A 95 -17.24 10.39 13.74
CA LYS A 95 -15.98 10.64 14.48
C LYS A 95 -15.94 9.99 15.86
N THR A 96 -16.68 8.90 16.06
CA THR A 96 -16.75 8.20 17.35
C THR A 96 -15.96 6.90 17.34
N ILE A 97 -15.87 6.24 16.18
CA ILE A 97 -15.18 4.97 16.03
C ILE A 97 -13.89 5.20 15.26
N HIS A 98 -12.77 5.11 15.96
CA HIS A 98 -11.44 5.04 15.35
C HIS A 98 -11.23 3.67 14.71
N TYR A 99 -11.00 3.61 13.41
CA TYR A 99 -10.86 2.35 12.67
C TYR A 99 -9.47 2.12 12.07
N GLY A 100 -8.58 3.09 12.09
CA GLY A 100 -7.23 2.93 11.58
C GLY A 100 -6.42 4.22 11.52
N SER A 101 -5.21 4.13 11.00
CA SER A 101 -4.38 5.31 10.73
C SER A 101 -3.77 5.20 9.34
N LYS A 102 -3.50 6.36 8.72
CA LYS A 102 -2.74 6.43 7.48
C LYS A 102 -1.56 7.38 7.64
N ARG A 103 -0.53 7.13 6.83
CA ARG A 103 0.71 7.90 6.83
C ARG A 103 1.26 7.98 5.42
N SER A 104 1.59 9.20 5.01
CA SER A 104 2.27 9.43 3.73
C SER A 104 3.78 9.40 3.89
N PHE A 105 4.44 8.84 2.88
CA PHE A 105 5.89 8.82 2.76
C PHE A 105 6.29 9.39 1.40
N SER A 106 7.36 10.16 1.37
CA SER A 106 8.01 10.59 0.13
C SER A 106 9.33 9.84 -0.02
N PHE A 107 9.48 9.10 -1.11
CA PHE A 107 10.75 8.47 -1.47
C PHE A 107 11.73 9.53 -1.96
N VAL A 108 12.94 9.53 -1.40
CA VAL A 108 14.05 10.36 -1.87
C VAL A 108 15.18 9.43 -2.31
N ALA A 109 15.35 9.32 -3.62
CA ALA A 109 16.47 8.62 -4.23
C ALA A 109 17.79 9.22 -3.72
N LYS A 110 18.74 8.38 -3.34
CA LYS A 110 20.13 8.80 -3.16
C LYS A 110 20.82 8.76 -4.52
N ASN A 111 21.81 9.63 -4.73
CA ASN A 111 22.61 9.67 -5.96
C ASN A 111 23.05 8.25 -6.36
N GLY A 112 22.72 7.83 -7.58
CA GLY A 112 23.00 6.48 -8.11
C GLY A 112 21.77 5.57 -8.27
N PHE A 113 20.57 5.99 -7.84
CA PHE A 113 19.33 5.40 -8.35
C PHE A 113 19.14 5.89 -9.79
N ASN A 114 19.73 5.15 -10.74
CA ASN A 114 19.50 5.39 -12.16
C ASN A 114 18.16 4.78 -12.52
N ASP A 115 17.17 5.62 -12.77
CA ASP A 115 16.01 5.24 -13.56
C ASP A 115 16.56 4.93 -14.96
N HIS A 116 16.71 3.65 -15.28
CA HIS A 116 16.90 3.24 -16.66
C HIS A 116 15.55 3.40 -17.36
N GLU A 117 15.42 4.52 -18.04
CA GLU A 117 14.37 4.88 -19.00
C GLU A 117 14.32 3.91 -20.18
#